data_AF-A0AB73ULY7-F1
#
_entry.id   AF-A0AB73ULY7-F1
#
_cell.length_a   1.000
_cell.length_b   1.000
_cell.length_c   1.000
_cell.angle_alpha   90.00
_cell.angle_beta   90.00
_cell.angle_gamma   90.00
#
_symmetry.space_group_name_H-M   'P 1'
#
loop_
_entity.id
_entity.type
_entity.pdbx_description
1 polymer ?
#
loop_
_entity_poly.entity_id
_entity_poly.type
_entity_poly.pdbx_seq_one_letter_code
_entity_poly.pdbx_strand_id
1 'polypeptide(L)'
;MANITNYINNIKKAIFGVEVRSSLADGLQAVNKETEKATVISNETKGRQDNLESRWDLVVSETTDGAEVIESRVDKEGNTHKTLKGRIDSDLEKTYETIQNVEQTLKSQLEENKYQVEVLSRNKVYVDNEIGNSDTEKINKAIANAPDGSEIIIDRERDVYGIDIKDKSNLKITGGGTLNLIGDGAYGFQLIGEVPNVEIETLILKGSSDPLSKQYGVTSSSGQNIVGVYIHDLNIQDVNVGISLNADLSGTYDNARITRNKLKNMKGTDPGAGYGIHLANAINTIVEDNEIDGAQRHSIYQAKGGKGNQIKRNTIKNHRLGVATASYRPALYIARSNHVKVEDNLLIDCYDGCIMVSGDSTTGYGTSDIDIVGNTIINPRNVVSPIICGEQMIPSVLTQRVNFMLNNIIYNNYPGGAMFKFLNGMDIKFALNNLTALSVNGTTVFGVELSDNFIADAAQANNIKLHQNTFNFQGNLGSSRGHHVGIKYAAGWMYVDIRNSSYIGGVYNSIEFGAPVTNPNLTYAQKTIVAPRADTRGATLEALENEVNELKKRLRELGLMKNL
;
A
#
# COMPACT_ATOMS: atom_id res chain seq x y z
N MET A 1 -84.77 46.33 -48.13
CA MET A 1 -85.98 47.08 -48.52
C MET A 1 -87.10 46.06 -48.69
N ALA A 2 -88.20 46.18 -47.95
CA ALA A 2 -89.30 45.22 -48.02
C ALA A 2 -89.86 45.12 -49.45
N ASN A 3 -89.94 43.90 -49.99
CA ASN A 3 -90.50 43.66 -51.31
C ASN A 3 -92.03 43.71 -51.24
N ILE A 4 -92.61 44.90 -51.45
CA ILE A 4 -94.06 45.13 -51.34
C ILE A 4 -94.82 44.92 -52.65
N THR A 5 -94.14 44.42 -53.70
CA THR A 5 -94.71 44.26 -55.05
C THR A 5 -95.98 43.41 -55.05
N ASN A 6 -96.01 42.34 -54.25
CA ASN A 6 -97.19 41.47 -54.14
C ASN A 6 -98.36 42.18 -53.44
N TYR A 7 -98.11 42.97 -52.39
CA TYR A 7 -99.16 43.75 -51.72
C TYR A 7 -99.73 44.84 -52.64
N ILE A 8 -98.88 45.53 -53.40
CA ILE A 8 -99.31 46.51 -54.41
C ILE A 8 -100.17 45.86 -55.51
N ASN A 9 -99.76 44.68 -55.99
CA ASN A 9 -100.52 43.95 -57.00
C ASN A 9 -101.87 43.45 -56.48
N ASN A 10 -101.96 43.09 -55.20
CA ASN A 10 -103.21 42.70 -54.54
C ASN A 10 -104.16 43.90 -54.39
N ILE A 11 -103.64 45.09 -54.04
CA ILE A 11 -104.43 46.34 -54.00
C ILE A 11 -105.01 46.65 -55.39
N LYS A 12 -104.23 46.50 -56.47
CA LYS A 12 -104.65 46.82 -57.85
C LYS A 12 -105.72 45.86 -58.42
N LYS A 13 -105.86 44.65 -57.87
CA LYS A 13 -106.78 43.61 -58.36
C LYS A 13 -108.06 43.47 -57.54
N ALA A 14 -108.11 44.05 -56.35
CA ALA A 14 -109.26 44.01 -55.47
C ALA A 14 -110.43 44.87 -56.01
N ILE A 15 -111.64 44.33 -56.02
CA ILE A 15 -112.81 44.96 -56.68
C ILE A 15 -113.67 45.79 -55.70
N PHE A 16 -113.67 45.46 -54.38
CA PHE A 16 -114.41 46.22 -53.36
C PHE A 16 -113.68 46.35 -52.01
N GLY A 17 -114.06 47.37 -51.22
CA GLY A 17 -113.25 48.03 -50.20
C GLY A 17 -112.72 47.24 -48.98
N VAL A 18 -113.10 45.98 -48.75
CA VAL A 18 -112.50 45.17 -47.66
C VAL A 18 -111.12 44.63 -48.07
N GLU A 19 -111.00 44.09 -49.28
CA GLU A 19 -109.76 43.47 -49.77
C GLU A 19 -108.65 44.51 -49.99
N VAL A 20 -109.02 45.72 -50.42
CA VAL A 20 -108.11 46.86 -50.56
C VAL A 20 -107.58 47.29 -49.19
N ARG A 21 -108.44 47.35 -48.17
CA ARG A 21 -108.04 47.74 -46.80
C ARG A 21 -107.11 46.72 -46.16
N SER A 22 -107.37 45.41 -46.31
CA SER A 22 -106.45 44.38 -45.82
C SER A 22 -105.11 44.42 -46.54
N SER A 23 -105.09 44.54 -47.88
CA SER A 23 -103.83 44.57 -48.62
C SER A 23 -103.00 45.84 -48.33
N LEU A 24 -103.66 46.98 -48.07
CA LEU A 24 -103.00 48.20 -47.59
C LEU A 24 -102.46 48.02 -46.17
N ALA A 25 -103.24 47.44 -45.26
CA ALA A 25 -102.81 47.18 -43.89
C ALA A 25 -101.60 46.24 -43.83
N ASP A 26 -101.63 45.14 -44.59
CA ASP A 26 -100.52 44.19 -44.67
C ASP A 26 -99.27 44.82 -45.29
N GLY A 27 -99.45 45.63 -46.34
CA GLY A 27 -98.37 46.40 -46.96
C GLY A 27 -97.74 47.40 -46.00
N LEU A 28 -98.55 48.15 -45.25
CA LEU A 28 -98.10 49.09 -44.21
C LEU A 28 -97.37 48.36 -43.08
N GLN A 29 -97.86 47.20 -42.65
CA GLN A 29 -97.22 46.40 -41.61
C GLN A 29 -95.86 45.84 -42.06
N ALA A 30 -95.76 45.40 -43.32
CA ALA A 30 -94.50 44.95 -43.90
C ALA A 30 -93.46 46.08 -43.99
N VAL A 31 -93.90 47.30 -44.36
CA VAL A 31 -93.04 48.49 -44.36
C VAL A 31 -92.60 48.83 -42.93
N ASN A 32 -93.52 48.87 -41.98
CA ASN A 32 -93.20 49.22 -40.59
C ASN A 32 -92.17 48.26 -39.97
N LYS A 33 -92.29 46.95 -40.24
CA LYS A 33 -91.35 45.93 -39.76
C LYS A 33 -89.94 46.09 -40.35
N GLU A 34 -89.83 46.52 -41.61
CA GLU A 34 -88.54 46.85 -42.23
C GLU A 34 -87.95 48.13 -41.63
N THR A 35 -88.78 49.14 -41.39
CA THR A 35 -88.36 50.40 -40.74
C THR A 35 -87.85 50.18 -39.32
N GLU A 36 -88.51 49.33 -38.53
CA GLU A 36 -88.06 48.93 -37.19
C GLU A 36 -86.68 48.25 -37.24
N LYS A 37 -86.50 47.28 -38.16
CA LYS A 37 -85.20 46.61 -38.35
C LYS A 37 -84.10 47.57 -38.78
N ALA A 38 -84.40 48.48 -39.72
CA ALA A 38 -83.44 49.50 -40.16
C ALA A 38 -83.05 50.44 -39.02
N THR A 39 -83.99 50.78 -38.14
CA THR A 39 -83.74 51.62 -36.97
C THR A 39 -82.80 50.93 -35.97
N VAL A 40 -82.99 49.63 -35.70
CA VAL A 40 -82.08 48.84 -34.85
C VAL A 40 -80.66 48.82 -35.43
N ILE A 41 -80.52 48.51 -36.72
CA ILE A 41 -79.21 48.47 -37.40
C ILE A 41 -78.55 49.86 -37.39
N SER A 42 -79.33 50.93 -37.58
CA SER A 42 -78.82 52.30 -37.52
C SER A 42 -78.28 52.65 -36.13
N ASN A 43 -78.97 52.24 -35.07
CA ASN A 43 -78.52 52.47 -33.69
C ASN A 43 -77.27 51.65 -33.35
N GLU A 44 -77.19 50.39 -33.79
CA GLU A 44 -75.98 49.58 -33.66
C GLU A 44 -74.80 50.16 -34.45
N THR A 45 -75.06 50.68 -35.64
CA THR A 45 -74.04 51.31 -36.49
C THR A 45 -73.51 52.59 -35.85
N LYS A 46 -74.41 53.41 -35.28
CA LYS A 46 -74.04 54.59 -34.50
C LYS A 46 -73.15 54.23 -33.30
N GLY A 47 -73.53 53.23 -32.51
CA GLY A 47 -72.69 52.79 -31.38
C GLY A 47 -71.32 52.26 -31.80
N ARG A 48 -71.22 51.62 -32.98
CA ARG A 48 -69.93 51.19 -33.55
C ARG A 48 -69.11 52.38 -34.06
N GLN A 49 -69.74 53.39 -34.64
CA GLN A 49 -69.07 54.63 -35.05
C GLN A 49 -68.55 55.42 -33.84
N ASP A 50 -69.36 55.61 -32.80
CA ASP A 50 -68.97 56.32 -31.57
C ASP A 50 -67.75 55.66 -30.89
N ASN A 51 -67.69 54.32 -30.90
CA ASN A 51 -66.53 53.55 -30.39
C ASN A 51 -65.29 53.70 -31.30
N LEU A 52 -65.48 53.68 -32.62
CA LEU A 52 -64.39 53.89 -33.58
C LEU A 52 -63.79 55.29 -33.43
N GLU A 53 -64.63 56.32 -33.32
CA GLU A 53 -64.22 57.72 -33.10
C GLU A 53 -63.52 57.88 -31.75
N SER A 54 -64.05 57.30 -30.66
CA SER A 54 -63.37 57.33 -29.36
C SER A 54 -61.97 56.68 -29.39
N ARG A 55 -61.81 55.57 -30.10
CA ARG A 55 -60.51 54.91 -30.28
C ARG A 55 -59.58 55.73 -31.17
N TRP A 56 -60.11 56.38 -32.19
CA TRP A 56 -59.35 57.25 -33.08
C TRP A 56 -58.85 58.49 -32.33
N ASP A 57 -59.70 59.13 -31.54
CA ASP A 57 -59.33 60.28 -30.71
C ASP A 57 -58.31 59.91 -29.63
N LEU A 58 -58.36 58.70 -29.07
CA LEU A 58 -57.33 58.19 -28.15
C LEU A 58 -55.97 58.03 -28.86
N VAL A 59 -55.96 57.46 -30.08
CA VAL A 59 -54.76 57.28 -30.89
C VAL A 59 -54.16 58.63 -31.32
N VAL A 60 -55.00 59.61 -31.65
CA VAL A 60 -54.59 60.96 -32.08
C VAL A 60 -54.17 61.83 -30.89
N SER A 61 -54.76 61.65 -29.71
CA SER A 61 -54.40 62.41 -28.50
C SER A 61 -53.14 61.90 -27.80
N GLU A 62 -52.77 60.63 -27.99
CA GLU A 62 -51.55 60.03 -27.46
C GLU A 62 -50.38 59.97 -28.46
N THR A 63 -50.50 60.57 -29.66
CA THR A 63 -49.38 60.62 -30.62
C THR A 63 -48.36 61.70 -30.28
N THR A 64 -47.66 61.51 -29.17
CA THR A 64 -46.27 61.96 -29.02
C THR A 64 -45.38 60.73 -29.17
N ASP A 65 -44.65 60.67 -30.28
CA ASP A 65 -43.62 59.68 -30.68
C ASP A 65 -44.05 58.28 -31.15
N GLY A 66 -44.65 58.23 -32.35
CA GLY A 66 -44.65 57.02 -33.19
C GLY A 66 -43.24 56.48 -33.49
N ALA A 67 -42.19 57.30 -33.33
CA ALA A 67 -40.80 56.88 -33.43
C ALA A 67 -40.40 55.86 -32.33
N GLU A 68 -40.81 56.08 -31.08
CA GLU A 68 -40.51 55.18 -29.96
C GLU A 68 -41.18 53.82 -30.15
N VAL A 69 -42.43 53.80 -30.62
CA VAL A 69 -43.18 52.56 -30.92
C VAL A 69 -42.59 51.82 -32.12
N ILE A 70 -41.96 52.52 -33.07
CA ILE A 70 -41.26 51.90 -34.22
C ILE A 70 -39.89 51.37 -33.77
N GLU A 71 -39.13 52.12 -32.98
CA GLU A 71 -37.84 51.69 -32.41
C GLU A 71 -38.03 50.48 -31.48
N SER A 72 -39.13 50.45 -30.72
CA SER A 72 -39.53 49.31 -29.88
C SER A 72 -39.80 48.03 -30.67
N ARG A 73 -39.95 48.08 -32.01
CA ARG A 73 -40.10 46.87 -32.86
C ARG A 73 -38.76 46.28 -33.29
N VAL A 74 -37.64 46.92 -32.98
CA VAL A 74 -36.32 46.38 -33.23
C VAL A 74 -35.87 45.62 -31.99
N ASP A 75 -35.52 44.34 -32.13
CA ASP A 75 -35.00 43.53 -31.02
C ASP A 75 -33.53 43.85 -30.71
N LYS A 76 -32.98 43.24 -29.65
CA LYS A 76 -31.59 43.48 -29.22
C LYS A 76 -30.55 42.98 -30.24
N GLU A 77 -30.94 42.08 -31.15
CA GLU A 77 -30.10 41.59 -32.26
C GLU A 77 -30.22 42.47 -33.51
N GLY A 78 -31.08 43.49 -33.49
CA GLY A 78 -31.30 44.43 -34.59
C GLY A 78 -32.36 43.98 -35.61
N ASN A 79 -33.12 42.91 -35.35
CA ASN A 79 -34.18 42.47 -36.26
C ASN A 79 -35.43 43.34 -36.09
N THR A 80 -36.00 43.77 -37.21
CA THR A 80 -37.21 44.62 -37.21
C THR A 80 -38.47 43.76 -37.32
N HIS A 81 -39.40 43.95 -36.40
CA HIS A 81 -40.67 43.23 -36.35
C HIS A 81 -41.82 44.10 -36.89
N LYS A 82 -42.82 43.49 -37.54
CA LYS A 82 -43.94 44.23 -38.15
C LYS A 82 -44.79 44.98 -37.12
N THR A 83 -44.90 44.43 -35.91
CA THR A 83 -45.64 45.01 -34.78
C THR A 83 -44.85 44.80 -33.48
N LEU A 84 -45.09 45.64 -32.48
CA LEU A 84 -44.47 45.50 -31.15
C LEU A 84 -44.84 44.16 -30.50
N LYS A 85 -46.09 43.73 -30.66
CA LYS A 85 -46.55 42.41 -30.22
C LYS A 85 -45.72 41.28 -30.83
N GLY A 86 -45.43 41.35 -32.14
CA GLY A 86 -44.63 40.34 -32.83
C GLY A 86 -43.23 40.20 -32.25
N ARG A 87 -42.60 41.32 -31.86
CA ARG A 87 -41.32 41.29 -31.13
C ARG A 87 -41.48 40.62 -29.76
N ILE A 88 -42.44 41.06 -28.95
CA ILE A 88 -42.64 40.54 -27.59
C ILE A 88 -42.91 39.04 -27.62
N ASP A 89 -43.75 38.55 -28.53
CA ASP A 89 -44.02 37.12 -28.69
C ASP A 89 -42.73 36.36 -29.06
N SER A 90 -41.92 36.90 -29.98
CA SER A 90 -40.65 36.29 -30.39
C SER A 90 -39.60 36.27 -29.27
N ASP A 91 -39.46 37.36 -28.51
CA ASP A 91 -38.56 37.44 -27.36
C ASP A 91 -39.01 36.47 -26.25
N LEU A 92 -40.33 36.32 -26.04
CA LEU A 92 -40.92 35.38 -25.09
C LEU A 92 -40.66 33.93 -25.52
N GLU A 93 -40.83 33.61 -26.81
CA GLU A 93 -40.58 32.28 -27.38
C GLU A 93 -39.10 31.89 -27.26
N LYS A 94 -38.17 32.79 -27.64
CA LYS A 94 -36.72 32.59 -27.43
C LYS A 94 -36.37 32.39 -25.95
N THR A 95 -37.00 33.16 -25.06
CA THR A 95 -36.78 33.04 -23.61
C THR A 95 -37.29 31.69 -23.11
N TYR A 96 -38.46 31.26 -23.58
CA TYR A 96 -39.05 29.96 -23.23
C TYR A 96 -38.18 28.80 -23.72
N GLU A 97 -37.69 28.84 -24.97
CA GLU A 97 -36.73 27.87 -25.50
C GLU A 97 -35.44 27.84 -24.68
N THR A 98 -34.91 29.01 -24.30
CA THR A 98 -33.71 29.11 -23.46
C THR A 98 -33.93 28.46 -22.10
N ILE A 99 -35.09 28.73 -21.46
CA ILE A 99 -35.46 28.11 -20.19
C ILE A 99 -35.56 26.59 -20.32
N GLN A 100 -36.21 26.08 -21.37
CA GLN A 100 -36.30 24.64 -21.61
C GLN A 100 -34.93 23.99 -21.82
N ASN A 101 -34.04 24.63 -22.58
CA ASN A 101 -32.68 24.13 -22.82
C ASN A 101 -31.84 24.11 -21.52
N VAL A 102 -31.98 25.13 -20.67
CA VAL A 102 -31.33 25.18 -19.36
C VAL A 102 -31.87 24.09 -18.45
N GLU A 103 -33.19 23.89 -18.39
CA GLU A 103 -33.83 22.84 -17.60
C GLU A 103 -33.36 21.44 -18.03
N GLN A 104 -33.29 21.20 -19.34
CA GLN A 104 -32.81 19.93 -19.90
C GLN A 104 -31.34 19.67 -19.55
N THR A 105 -30.49 20.70 -19.63
CA THR A 105 -29.07 20.63 -19.30
C THR A 105 -28.85 20.35 -17.81
N LEU A 106 -29.57 21.06 -16.93
CA LEU A 106 -29.53 20.85 -15.48
C LEU A 106 -30.00 19.44 -15.10
N LYS A 107 -31.07 18.93 -15.74
CA LYS A 107 -31.52 17.54 -15.53
C LYS A 107 -30.44 16.54 -15.93
N SER A 108 -29.78 16.73 -17.08
CA SER A 108 -28.69 15.86 -17.53
C SER A 108 -27.50 15.87 -16.56
N GLN A 109 -27.06 17.06 -16.14
CA GLN A 109 -25.95 17.21 -15.20
C GLN A 109 -26.28 16.63 -13.81
N LEU A 110 -27.53 16.76 -13.36
CA LEU A 110 -27.98 16.17 -12.10
C LEU A 110 -27.94 14.65 -12.15
N GLU A 111 -28.40 14.03 -13.24
CA GLU A 111 -28.35 12.57 -13.40
C GLU A 111 -26.92 12.05 -13.52
N GLU A 112 -26.04 12.77 -14.23
CA GLU A 112 -24.61 12.43 -14.28
C GLU A 112 -23.94 12.53 -12.90
N ASN A 113 -24.22 13.58 -12.14
CA ASN A 113 -23.68 13.75 -10.79
C ASN A 113 -24.21 12.69 -9.81
N LYS A 114 -25.49 12.32 -9.91
CA LYS A 114 -26.06 11.21 -9.12
C LYS A 114 -25.33 9.90 -9.43
N TYR A 115 -25.09 9.60 -10.70
CA TYR A 115 -24.35 8.42 -11.12
C TYR A 115 -22.92 8.42 -10.58
N GLN A 116 -22.20 9.53 -10.67
CA GLN A 116 -20.83 9.65 -10.14
C GLN A 116 -20.76 9.45 -8.62
N VAL A 117 -21.68 10.06 -7.86
CA VAL A 117 -21.76 9.88 -6.40
C VAL A 117 -22.10 8.42 -6.05
N GLU A 118 -23.01 7.80 -6.80
CA GLU A 118 -23.39 6.42 -6.59
C GLU A 118 -22.21 5.46 -6.86
N VAL A 119 -21.46 5.66 -7.94
CA VAL A 119 -20.25 4.88 -8.25
C VAL A 119 -19.17 5.04 -7.17
N LEU A 120 -18.92 6.27 -6.71
CA LEU A 120 -17.92 6.54 -5.66
C LEU A 120 -18.31 5.97 -4.29
N SER A 121 -19.61 5.96 -3.98
CA SER A 121 -20.14 5.38 -2.74
C SER A 121 -20.20 3.85 -2.74
N ARG A 122 -20.41 3.23 -3.92
CA ARG A 122 -20.51 1.76 -4.07
C ARG A 122 -19.23 1.02 -3.73
N ASN A 123 -18.08 1.67 -3.76
CA ASN A 123 -16.80 1.04 -3.48
C ASN A 123 -16.34 1.21 -2.03
N LYS A 124 -17.06 1.92 -1.15
CA LYS A 124 -16.69 2.04 0.27
C LYS A 124 -17.70 1.33 1.16
N VAL A 125 -17.21 0.41 1.97
CA VAL A 125 -18.04 -0.36 2.91
C VAL A 125 -17.61 -0.03 4.34
N TYR A 126 -18.49 0.66 5.07
CA TYR A 126 -18.29 0.95 6.48
C TYR A 126 -18.82 -0.19 7.34
N VAL A 127 -17.97 -0.72 8.21
CA VAL A 127 -18.32 -1.86 9.08
C VAL A 127 -19.51 -1.56 10.00
N ASP A 128 -19.72 -0.30 10.40
CA ASP A 128 -20.83 0.08 11.28
C ASP A 128 -22.22 -0.02 10.66
N ASN A 129 -22.30 -0.13 9.32
CA ASN A 129 -23.56 -0.34 8.63
C ASN A 129 -24.00 -1.82 8.64
N GLU A 130 -23.11 -2.74 9.04
CA GLU A 130 -23.42 -4.17 9.08
C GLU A 130 -24.09 -4.58 10.40
N ILE A 131 -25.09 -5.45 10.28
CA ILE A 131 -25.80 -6.03 11.43
C ILE A 131 -25.08 -7.31 11.86
N GLY A 132 -24.61 -7.35 13.11
CA GLY A 132 -23.93 -8.52 13.70
C GLY A 132 -23.88 -8.44 15.21
N ASN A 133 -23.72 -9.59 15.87
CA ASN A 133 -23.69 -9.73 17.32
C ASN A 133 -22.30 -9.46 17.93
N SER A 134 -21.26 -9.35 17.09
CA SER A 134 -19.90 -9.00 17.49
C SER A 134 -19.23 -8.16 16.40
N ASP A 135 -18.14 -7.46 16.73
CA ASP A 135 -17.35 -6.74 15.74
C ASP A 135 -16.74 -7.67 14.69
N THR A 136 -16.31 -8.88 15.11
CA THR A 136 -15.84 -9.93 14.19
C THR A 136 -16.89 -10.25 13.13
N GLU A 137 -18.14 -10.49 13.57
CA GLU A 137 -19.23 -10.83 12.65
C GLU A 137 -19.55 -9.67 11.69
N LYS A 138 -19.54 -8.43 12.19
CA LYS A 138 -19.79 -7.24 11.37
C LYS A 138 -18.73 -7.05 10.28
N ILE A 139 -17.45 -7.16 10.65
CA ILE A 139 -16.34 -7.00 9.69
C ILE A 139 -16.36 -8.12 8.65
N ASN A 140 -16.54 -9.38 9.08
CA ASN A 140 -16.60 -10.51 8.17
C ASN A 140 -17.79 -10.41 7.20
N LYS A 141 -18.95 -9.91 7.66
CA LYS A 141 -20.09 -9.60 6.79
C LYS A 141 -19.79 -8.48 5.80
N ALA A 142 -19.16 -7.39 6.25
CA ALA A 142 -18.75 -6.28 5.39
C ALA A 142 -17.87 -6.80 4.24
N ILE A 143 -16.85 -7.60 4.57
CA ILE A 143 -15.93 -8.19 3.57
C ILE A 143 -16.68 -9.15 2.66
N ALA A 144 -17.46 -10.09 3.20
CA ALA A 144 -18.17 -11.09 2.43
C ALA A 144 -19.15 -10.47 1.42
N ASN A 145 -19.86 -9.42 1.82
CA ASN A 145 -20.86 -8.73 1.00
C ASN A 145 -20.25 -7.70 0.04
N ALA A 146 -19.03 -7.22 0.31
CA ALA A 146 -18.37 -6.24 -0.54
C ALA A 146 -18.05 -6.81 -1.94
N PRO A 147 -18.41 -6.12 -3.03
CA PRO A 147 -17.92 -6.44 -4.36
C PRO A 147 -16.38 -6.42 -4.44
N ASP A 148 -15.80 -7.15 -5.39
CA ASP A 148 -14.38 -7.01 -5.70
C ASP A 148 -14.06 -5.55 -6.08
N GLY A 149 -12.89 -5.06 -5.69
CA GLY A 149 -12.52 -3.65 -5.89
C GLY A 149 -12.98 -2.70 -4.76
N SER A 150 -13.67 -3.22 -3.73
CA SER A 150 -14.15 -2.39 -2.62
C SER A 150 -13.05 -2.02 -1.62
N GLU A 151 -13.30 -0.95 -0.89
CA GLU A 151 -12.55 -0.43 0.25
C GLU A 151 -13.37 -0.63 1.54
N ILE A 152 -12.90 -1.48 2.43
CA ILE A 152 -13.49 -1.72 3.76
C ILE A 152 -12.87 -0.74 4.75
N ILE A 153 -13.72 0.02 5.45
CA ILE A 153 -13.29 1.03 6.42
C ILE A 153 -13.49 0.52 7.85
N ILE A 154 -12.38 0.39 8.58
CA ILE A 154 -12.29 0.09 10.02
C ILE A 154 -11.63 1.30 10.69
N ASP A 155 -12.44 2.17 11.28
CA ASP A 155 -12.06 3.52 11.72
C ASP A 155 -12.06 3.73 13.24
N ARG A 156 -12.39 2.69 13.99
CA ARG A 156 -12.43 2.70 15.46
C ARG A 156 -11.89 1.42 16.06
N GLU A 157 -11.73 1.44 17.38
CA GLU A 157 -11.34 0.27 18.14
C GLU A 157 -12.44 -0.81 18.13
N ARG A 158 -12.04 -2.07 17.93
CA ARG A 158 -12.90 -3.25 17.83
C ARG A 158 -12.22 -4.47 18.41
N ASP A 159 -12.99 -5.30 19.09
CA ASP A 159 -12.53 -6.58 19.63
C ASP A 159 -12.84 -7.71 18.66
N VAL A 160 -11.81 -8.42 18.20
CA VAL A 160 -11.94 -9.44 17.16
C VAL A 160 -11.32 -10.77 17.55
N TYR A 161 -11.96 -11.85 17.11
CA TYR A 161 -11.42 -13.21 17.20
C TYR A 161 -10.69 -13.61 15.91
N GLY A 162 -11.12 -13.10 14.75
CA GLY A 162 -10.55 -13.49 13.46
C GLY A 162 -11.28 -12.85 12.29
N ILE A 163 -10.57 -12.09 11.44
CA ILE A 163 -11.15 -11.51 10.22
C ILE A 163 -10.73 -12.32 9.00
N ASP A 164 -11.71 -12.84 8.28
CA ASP A 164 -11.49 -13.69 7.10
C ASP A 164 -11.60 -12.85 5.83
N ILE A 165 -10.56 -12.89 5.00
CA ILE A 165 -10.58 -12.39 3.62
C ILE A 165 -10.59 -13.61 2.71
N LYS A 166 -11.79 -14.08 2.40
CA LYS A 166 -12.02 -15.32 1.68
C LYS A 166 -12.54 -15.06 0.27
N ASP A 167 -11.83 -15.58 -0.73
CA ASP A 167 -12.22 -15.54 -2.14
C ASP A 167 -12.56 -14.11 -2.62
N LYS A 168 -11.66 -13.16 -2.33
CA LYS A 168 -11.83 -11.72 -2.64
C LYS A 168 -10.68 -11.19 -3.47
N SER A 169 -11.03 -10.36 -4.44
CA SER A 169 -10.08 -9.76 -5.37
C SER A 169 -10.08 -8.23 -5.29
N ASN A 170 -8.90 -7.63 -5.42
CA ASN A 170 -8.74 -6.17 -5.48
C ASN A 170 -9.37 -5.44 -4.28
N LEU A 171 -9.39 -6.07 -3.11
CA LEU A 171 -10.00 -5.53 -1.91
C LEU A 171 -8.98 -4.68 -1.16
N LYS A 172 -9.39 -3.50 -0.70
CA LYS A 172 -8.60 -2.67 0.22
C LYS A 172 -9.23 -2.68 1.61
N ILE A 173 -8.42 -2.82 2.66
CA ILE A 173 -8.86 -2.68 4.06
C ILE A 173 -8.03 -1.59 4.73
N THR A 174 -8.69 -0.56 5.26
CA THR A 174 -8.04 0.64 5.80
C THR A 174 -8.89 1.28 6.91
N GLY A 175 -8.45 2.43 7.44
CA GLY A 175 -9.30 3.33 8.24
C GLY A 175 -8.68 3.84 9.55
N GLY A 176 -7.49 3.39 9.95
CA GLY A 176 -6.83 3.89 11.17
C GLY A 176 -7.33 3.27 12.49
N GLY A 177 -8.31 2.35 12.44
CA GLY A 177 -8.86 1.67 13.61
C GLY A 177 -7.88 0.70 14.28
N THR A 178 -8.27 0.23 15.46
CA THR A 178 -7.52 -0.77 16.25
C THR A 178 -8.32 -2.07 16.33
N LEU A 179 -7.68 -3.19 15.99
CA LEU A 179 -8.22 -4.53 16.19
C LEU A 179 -7.51 -5.18 17.39
N ASN A 180 -8.24 -5.31 18.50
CA ASN A 180 -7.77 -6.06 19.67
C ASN A 180 -8.06 -7.55 19.45
N LEU A 181 -7.03 -8.38 19.42
CA LEU A 181 -7.16 -9.81 19.21
C LEU A 181 -7.49 -10.51 20.53
N ILE A 182 -8.73 -11.01 20.64
CA ILE A 182 -9.26 -11.60 21.87
C ILE A 182 -9.27 -13.12 21.76
N GLY A 183 -8.65 -13.78 22.74
CA GLY A 183 -8.62 -15.24 22.84
C GLY A 183 -7.41 -15.91 22.17
N ASP A 184 -7.22 -17.20 22.49
CA ASP A 184 -6.20 -18.02 21.86
C ASP A 184 -6.57 -18.36 20.40
N GLY A 185 -5.57 -18.42 19.53
CA GLY A 185 -5.78 -18.65 18.10
C GLY A 185 -6.28 -17.43 17.31
N ALA A 186 -6.46 -16.27 17.94
CA ALA A 186 -7.04 -15.11 17.28
C ALA A 186 -6.12 -14.50 16.22
N TYR A 187 -6.70 -13.89 15.18
CA TYR A 187 -5.92 -13.25 14.12
C TYR A 187 -6.52 -11.93 13.65
N GLY A 188 -5.65 -11.00 13.25
CA GLY A 188 -6.07 -9.73 12.65
C GLY A 188 -6.74 -9.99 11.31
N PHE A 189 -6.01 -10.63 10.38
CA PHE A 189 -6.54 -11.03 9.08
C PHE A 189 -6.02 -12.40 8.65
N GLN A 190 -6.89 -13.25 8.14
CA GLN A 190 -6.53 -14.50 7.47
C GLN A 190 -6.96 -14.47 6.02
N LEU A 191 -6.01 -14.72 5.11
CA LEU A 191 -6.25 -14.83 3.67
C LEU A 191 -6.58 -16.27 3.30
N ILE A 192 -7.72 -16.49 2.66
CA ILE A 192 -8.30 -17.82 2.43
C ILE A 192 -8.80 -17.97 0.98
N GLY A 193 -8.47 -19.08 0.34
CA GLY A 193 -8.89 -19.42 -1.01
C GLY A 193 -8.10 -18.66 -2.08
N GLU A 194 -8.84 -18.03 -2.99
CA GLU A 194 -8.32 -17.22 -4.09
C GLU A 194 -8.30 -15.73 -3.72
N VAL A 195 -7.12 -15.18 -3.41
CA VAL A 195 -6.99 -13.81 -2.88
C VAL A 195 -5.98 -12.97 -3.69
N PRO A 196 -6.37 -12.47 -4.88
CA PRO A 196 -5.50 -11.61 -5.67
C PRO A 196 -5.64 -10.12 -5.29
N ASN A 197 -4.51 -9.42 -5.25
CA ASN A 197 -4.42 -7.96 -5.14
C ASN A 197 -5.15 -7.37 -3.92
N VAL A 198 -5.07 -8.02 -2.77
CA VAL A 198 -5.62 -7.46 -1.52
C VAL A 198 -4.62 -6.53 -0.85
N GLU A 199 -5.08 -5.34 -0.47
CA GLU A 199 -4.32 -4.32 0.26
C GLU A 199 -4.84 -4.20 1.70
N ILE A 200 -3.93 -4.23 2.68
CA ILE A 200 -4.25 -4.03 4.10
C ILE A 200 -3.33 -2.95 4.64
N GLU A 201 -3.90 -1.83 5.09
CA GLU A 201 -3.11 -0.66 5.50
C GLU A 201 -3.65 0.13 6.69
N THR A 202 -2.78 0.90 7.32
CA THR A 202 -3.08 1.95 8.33
C THR A 202 -3.73 1.48 9.65
N LEU A 203 -3.89 0.17 9.87
CA LEU A 203 -4.52 -0.35 11.08
C LEU A 203 -3.52 -0.67 12.20
N ILE A 204 -4.03 -0.71 13.43
CA ILE A 204 -3.32 -1.23 14.60
C ILE A 204 -3.85 -2.62 14.92
N LEU A 205 -2.99 -3.64 14.97
CA LEU A 205 -3.32 -5.01 15.36
C LEU A 205 -2.66 -5.31 16.70
N LYS A 206 -3.44 -5.56 17.75
CA LYS A 206 -2.93 -5.69 19.12
C LYS A 206 -3.31 -7.02 19.74
N GLY A 207 -2.31 -7.81 20.10
CA GLY A 207 -2.48 -9.09 20.80
C GLY A 207 -2.49 -9.01 22.32
N SER A 208 -2.40 -10.18 22.95
CA SER A 208 -2.46 -10.39 24.39
C SER A 208 -1.12 -10.27 25.13
N SER A 209 0.01 -10.23 24.39
CA SER A 209 1.37 -10.36 24.92
C SER A 209 1.68 -11.71 25.59
N ASP A 210 0.80 -12.72 25.50
CA ASP A 210 1.02 -14.04 26.07
C ASP A 210 1.88 -14.91 25.12
N PRO A 211 3.08 -15.37 25.56
CA PRO A 211 3.94 -16.21 24.73
C PRO A 211 3.36 -17.61 24.41
N LEU A 212 2.33 -18.06 25.14
CA LEU A 212 1.68 -19.35 24.92
C LEU A 212 0.45 -19.28 24.02
N SER A 213 -0.08 -18.08 23.79
CA SER A 213 -1.14 -17.85 22.81
C SER A 213 -0.66 -18.15 21.38
N LYS A 214 -1.61 -18.26 20.45
CA LYS A 214 -1.35 -18.44 19.01
C LYS A 214 -1.97 -17.32 18.20
N GLN A 215 -1.57 -16.08 18.47
CA GLN A 215 -2.11 -14.90 17.82
C GLN A 215 -1.29 -14.43 16.62
N TYR A 216 -1.99 -14.00 15.56
CA TYR A 216 -1.39 -13.56 14.31
C TYR A 216 -1.85 -12.15 13.91
N GLY A 217 -0.96 -11.31 13.39
CA GLY A 217 -1.37 -10.05 12.76
C GLY A 217 -2.06 -10.33 11.42
N VAL A 218 -1.27 -10.71 10.41
CA VAL A 218 -1.76 -11.16 9.10
C VAL A 218 -1.22 -12.55 8.80
N THR A 219 -2.09 -13.47 8.38
CA THR A 219 -1.70 -14.87 8.17
C THR A 219 -2.41 -15.54 6.99
N SER A 220 -1.90 -16.69 6.60
CA SER A 220 -2.58 -17.66 5.76
C SER A 220 -2.22 -19.06 6.22
N SER A 221 -3.12 -20.01 6.00
CA SER A 221 -2.75 -21.43 6.03
C SER A 221 -2.00 -21.78 4.75
N SER A 222 -1.29 -22.91 4.71
CA SER A 222 -0.82 -23.44 3.42
C SER A 222 -2.02 -23.88 2.57
N GLY A 223 -1.83 -23.96 1.24
CA GLY A 223 -2.85 -24.45 0.30
C GLY A 223 -3.75 -23.37 -0.29
N GLN A 224 -3.50 -22.10 0.01
CA GLN A 224 -4.23 -20.96 -0.57
C GLN A 224 -3.54 -20.48 -1.85
N ASN A 225 -4.25 -19.75 -2.71
CA ASN A 225 -3.67 -19.08 -3.87
C ASN A 225 -3.75 -17.56 -3.67
N ILE A 226 -2.63 -16.98 -3.27
CA ILE A 226 -2.54 -15.59 -2.85
C ILE A 226 -1.50 -14.89 -3.73
N VAL A 227 -1.91 -13.85 -4.43
CA VAL A 227 -1.07 -13.16 -5.43
C VAL A 227 -1.20 -11.66 -5.27
N GLY A 228 -0.08 -10.92 -5.30
CA GLY A 228 -0.14 -9.46 -5.38
C GLY A 228 -0.61 -8.76 -4.10
N VAL A 229 -0.58 -9.44 -2.95
CA VAL A 229 -1.00 -8.86 -1.68
C VAL A 229 -0.06 -7.73 -1.24
N TYR A 230 -0.64 -6.62 -0.78
CA TYR A 230 0.09 -5.46 -0.31
C TYR A 230 -0.24 -5.15 1.16
N ILE A 231 0.73 -5.38 2.06
CA ILE A 231 0.56 -5.19 3.51
C ILE A 231 1.48 -4.06 3.96
N HIS A 232 0.91 -2.92 4.34
CA HIS A 232 1.73 -1.76 4.64
C HIS A 232 1.19 -0.80 5.67
N ASP A 233 2.09 -0.02 6.27
CA ASP A 233 1.73 1.03 7.23
C ASP A 233 0.89 0.49 8.43
N LEU A 234 1.01 -0.79 8.75
CA LEU A 234 0.38 -1.41 9.92
C LEU A 234 1.23 -1.24 11.18
N ASN A 235 0.57 -1.14 12.33
CA ASN A 235 1.21 -1.28 13.64
C ASN A 235 0.76 -2.57 14.31
N ILE A 236 1.62 -3.59 14.31
CA ILE A 236 1.32 -4.92 14.86
C ILE A 236 2.11 -5.10 16.14
N GLN A 237 1.41 -5.32 17.26
CA GLN A 237 2.07 -5.41 18.56
C GLN A 237 1.53 -6.54 19.43
N ASP A 238 2.42 -7.13 20.23
CA ASP A 238 2.10 -8.07 21.30
C ASP A 238 1.35 -9.34 20.83
N VAL A 239 1.56 -9.75 19.57
CA VAL A 239 1.09 -11.01 18.98
C VAL A 239 2.21 -12.05 18.96
N ASN A 240 1.89 -13.31 18.65
CA ASN A 240 2.90 -14.37 18.53
C ASN A 240 3.59 -14.36 17.17
N VAL A 241 2.87 -14.02 16.10
CA VAL A 241 3.41 -13.88 14.75
C VAL A 241 2.87 -12.61 14.10
N GLY A 242 3.75 -11.74 13.61
CA GLY A 242 3.34 -10.48 12.99
C GLY A 242 2.66 -10.69 11.64
N ILE A 243 3.44 -11.05 10.63
CA ILE A 243 2.95 -11.30 9.26
C ILE A 243 3.50 -12.66 8.81
N SER A 244 2.64 -13.56 8.34
CA SER A 244 3.02 -14.88 7.85
C SER A 244 2.45 -15.14 6.46
N LEU A 245 3.34 -15.26 5.47
CA LEU A 245 3.01 -15.69 4.11
C LEU A 245 3.34 -17.17 4.00
N ASN A 246 2.35 -18.05 4.17
CA ASN A 246 2.57 -19.48 4.29
C ASN A 246 2.04 -20.26 3.08
N ALA A 247 2.96 -20.81 2.27
CA ALA A 247 2.70 -21.76 1.20
C ALA A 247 3.60 -23.01 1.30
N ASP A 248 3.94 -23.40 2.54
CA ASP A 248 4.97 -24.42 2.82
C ASP A 248 4.67 -25.81 2.23
N LEU A 249 3.42 -26.26 2.31
CA LEU A 249 3.00 -27.60 1.94
C LEU A 249 2.40 -27.65 0.53
N SER A 250 1.65 -26.60 0.17
CA SER A 250 0.94 -26.44 -1.10
C SER A 250 0.41 -25.01 -1.23
N GLY A 251 -0.21 -24.72 -2.39
CA GLY A 251 -0.72 -23.39 -2.73
C GLY A 251 0.37 -22.50 -3.33
N THR A 252 0.04 -21.23 -3.51
CA THR A 252 0.91 -20.22 -4.09
C THR A 252 0.85 -18.97 -3.23
N TYR A 253 2.02 -18.39 -2.97
CA TYR A 253 2.16 -17.04 -2.47
C TYR A 253 3.15 -16.30 -3.38
N ASP A 254 2.65 -15.42 -4.24
CA ASP A 254 3.45 -14.76 -5.28
C ASP A 254 3.26 -13.25 -5.27
N ASN A 255 4.33 -12.51 -5.59
CA ASN A 255 4.33 -11.07 -5.80
C ASN A 255 3.77 -10.26 -4.62
N ALA A 256 3.99 -10.71 -3.39
CA ALA A 256 3.57 -9.97 -2.20
C ALA A 256 4.53 -8.80 -1.90
N ARG A 257 4.00 -7.73 -1.31
CA ARG A 257 4.80 -6.61 -0.81
C ARG A 257 4.45 -6.29 0.64
N ILE A 258 5.46 -6.30 1.51
CA ILE A 258 5.34 -5.99 2.93
C ILE A 258 6.22 -4.78 3.23
N THR A 259 5.63 -3.62 3.51
CA THR A 259 6.43 -2.39 3.67
C THR A 259 5.92 -1.39 4.69
N ARG A 260 6.82 -0.61 5.31
CA ARG A 260 6.48 0.46 6.27
C ARG A 260 5.64 0.00 7.47
N ASN A 261 5.65 -1.30 7.78
CA ASN A 261 4.99 -1.82 8.96
C ASN A 261 5.88 -1.64 10.19
N LYS A 262 5.25 -1.45 11.34
CA LYS A 262 5.89 -1.45 12.66
C LYS A 262 5.44 -2.68 13.43
N LEU A 263 6.37 -3.58 13.71
CA LEU A 263 6.11 -4.83 14.43
C LEU A 263 6.82 -4.76 15.78
N LYS A 264 6.08 -4.87 16.87
CA LYS A 264 6.64 -4.72 18.22
C LYS A 264 6.28 -5.88 19.14
N ASN A 265 7.28 -6.41 19.86
CA ASN A 265 7.11 -7.43 20.91
C ASN A 265 6.46 -8.75 20.41
N MET A 266 6.98 -9.36 19.35
CA MET A 266 6.46 -10.66 18.90
C MET A 266 6.82 -11.76 19.92
N LYS A 267 5.81 -12.43 20.48
CA LYS A 267 5.95 -13.31 21.65
C LYS A 267 6.06 -14.79 21.30
N GLY A 268 6.87 -15.50 22.09
CA GLY A 268 7.10 -16.93 21.98
C GLY A 268 8.50 -17.24 21.43
N THR A 269 9.08 -18.36 21.88
CA THR A 269 10.41 -18.81 21.42
C THR A 269 10.34 -20.07 20.56
N ASP A 270 9.17 -20.70 20.47
CA ASP A 270 8.96 -22.00 19.85
C ASP A 270 8.68 -21.89 18.34
N PRO A 271 8.89 -22.97 17.56
CA PRO A 271 8.57 -22.95 16.14
C PRO A 271 7.09 -22.63 15.95
N GLY A 272 6.78 -21.76 14.99
CA GLY A 272 5.44 -21.17 14.83
C GLY A 272 5.12 -19.95 15.72
N ALA A 273 6.00 -19.51 16.63
CA ALA A 273 5.80 -18.31 17.46
C ALA A 273 7.07 -17.42 17.55
N GLY A 274 6.89 -16.16 17.95
CA GLY A 274 7.96 -15.17 18.09
C GLY A 274 8.48 -14.56 16.79
N TYR A 275 7.74 -14.73 15.70
CA TYR A 275 8.14 -14.26 14.37
C TYR A 275 7.64 -12.84 14.10
N GLY A 276 8.52 -11.98 13.58
CA GLY A 276 8.07 -10.71 12.98
C GLY A 276 7.40 -10.98 11.64
N ILE A 277 8.20 -11.23 10.61
CA ILE A 277 7.74 -11.56 9.27
C ILE A 277 8.22 -12.97 8.92
N HIS A 278 7.29 -13.82 8.50
CA HIS A 278 7.54 -15.20 8.12
C HIS A 278 7.15 -15.42 6.65
N LEU A 279 8.06 -15.98 5.87
CA LEU A 279 7.86 -16.33 4.47
C LEU A 279 8.14 -17.82 4.33
N ALA A 280 7.12 -18.62 4.03
CA ALA A 280 7.29 -20.04 3.75
C ALA A 280 6.91 -20.34 2.30
N ASN A 281 7.92 -20.66 1.47
CA ASN A 281 7.75 -20.93 0.04
C ASN A 281 7.07 -19.81 -0.78
N ALA A 282 7.00 -18.59 -0.22
CA ALA A 282 6.58 -17.39 -0.95
C ALA A 282 7.66 -16.99 -1.97
N ILE A 283 7.25 -16.51 -3.14
CA ILE A 283 8.12 -16.12 -4.25
C ILE A 283 7.84 -14.69 -4.70
N ASN A 284 8.81 -14.09 -5.40
CA ASN A 284 8.80 -12.72 -5.90
C ASN A 284 8.32 -11.68 -4.86
N THR A 285 8.59 -11.93 -3.57
CA THR A 285 8.09 -11.13 -2.47
C THR A 285 9.11 -10.05 -2.09
N ILE A 286 8.63 -8.83 -1.86
CA ILE A 286 9.45 -7.71 -1.39
C ILE A 286 9.08 -7.40 0.06
N VAL A 287 10.05 -7.54 0.97
CA VAL A 287 9.95 -7.12 2.38
C VAL A 287 10.87 -5.94 2.59
N GLU A 288 10.31 -4.73 2.69
CA GLU A 288 11.15 -3.52 2.74
C GLU A 288 10.67 -2.41 3.67
N ASP A 289 11.61 -1.64 4.20
CA ASP A 289 11.32 -0.43 4.98
C ASP A 289 10.41 -0.71 6.21
N ASN A 290 10.44 -1.93 6.76
CA ASN A 290 9.72 -2.28 7.99
C ASN A 290 10.59 -2.06 9.23
N GLU A 291 9.97 -1.76 10.37
CA GLU A 291 10.61 -1.72 11.68
C GLU A 291 10.14 -2.89 12.53
N ILE A 292 11.07 -3.71 13.03
CA ILE A 292 10.77 -4.87 13.88
C ILE A 292 11.57 -4.77 15.18
N ASP A 293 10.89 -4.62 16.31
CA ASP A 293 11.49 -4.44 17.63
C ASP A 293 11.04 -5.52 18.61
N GLY A 294 12.00 -6.24 19.19
CA GLY A 294 11.72 -7.19 20.28
C GLY A 294 11.07 -8.51 19.85
N ALA A 295 11.35 -9.02 18.64
CA ALA A 295 10.92 -10.36 18.25
C ALA A 295 11.66 -11.44 19.06
N GLN A 296 10.93 -12.42 19.60
CA GLN A 296 11.48 -13.44 20.50
C GLN A 296 12.03 -14.69 19.81
N ARG A 297 11.85 -14.85 18.49
CA ARG A 297 12.46 -15.94 17.72
C ARG A 297 13.27 -15.45 16.53
N HIS A 298 12.62 -15.07 15.43
CA HIS A 298 13.25 -14.47 14.26
C HIS A 298 12.46 -13.23 13.87
N SER A 299 13.14 -12.10 13.67
CA SER A 299 12.48 -10.88 13.20
C SER A 299 12.00 -11.05 11.76
N ILE A 300 12.84 -11.63 10.90
CA ILE A 300 12.45 -12.04 9.55
C ILE A 300 12.92 -13.48 9.33
N TYR A 301 11.99 -14.37 9.00
CA TYR A 301 12.27 -15.78 8.67
C TYR A 301 11.85 -16.08 7.25
N GLN A 302 12.83 -16.24 6.36
CA GLN A 302 12.64 -16.79 5.02
C GLN A 302 12.93 -18.29 5.08
N ALA A 303 11.89 -19.09 4.84
CA ALA A 303 11.91 -20.53 4.95
C ALA A 303 11.44 -21.17 3.64
N LYS A 304 12.26 -22.01 3.02
CA LYS A 304 11.90 -22.75 1.79
C LYS A 304 11.56 -21.84 0.60
N GLY A 305 11.92 -22.29 -0.61
CA GLY A 305 11.73 -21.50 -1.82
C GLY A 305 12.39 -20.11 -1.70
N GLY A 306 11.68 -19.06 -2.10
CA GLY A 306 12.19 -17.69 -2.02
C GLY A 306 12.68 -17.12 -3.34
N LYS A 307 12.36 -17.79 -4.46
CA LYS A 307 12.77 -17.35 -5.79
C LYS A 307 12.32 -15.91 -6.05
N GLY A 308 13.30 -15.02 -6.23
CA GLY A 308 13.04 -13.60 -6.51
C GLY A 308 12.72 -12.75 -5.29
N ASN A 309 12.78 -13.31 -4.07
CA ASN A 309 12.49 -12.56 -2.87
C ASN A 309 13.59 -11.55 -2.56
N GLN A 310 13.17 -10.38 -2.09
CA GLN A 310 14.04 -9.29 -1.69
C GLN A 310 13.69 -8.86 -0.27
N ILE A 311 14.65 -8.89 0.65
CA ILE A 311 14.50 -8.41 2.03
C ILE A 311 15.44 -7.22 2.18
N LYS A 312 14.90 -6.01 2.19
CA LYS A 312 15.73 -4.81 2.07
C LYS A 312 15.36 -3.61 2.93
N ARG A 313 16.35 -2.85 3.39
CA ARG A 313 16.11 -1.60 4.15
C ARG A 313 15.20 -1.75 5.36
N ASN A 314 15.11 -2.93 5.95
CA ASN A 314 14.38 -3.14 7.19
C ASN A 314 15.26 -2.73 8.37
N THR A 315 14.63 -2.21 9.43
CA THR A 315 15.29 -1.94 10.71
C THR A 315 14.84 -2.97 11.73
N ILE A 316 15.80 -3.74 12.27
CA ILE A 316 15.56 -4.77 13.27
C ILE A 316 16.27 -4.39 14.57
N LYS A 317 15.55 -4.40 15.69
CA LYS A 317 16.07 -3.98 17.01
C LYS A 317 15.75 -5.02 18.08
N ASN A 318 16.64 -5.12 19.07
CA ASN A 318 16.41 -5.85 20.33
C ASN A 318 15.94 -7.29 20.13
N HIS A 319 16.39 -7.92 19.05
CA HIS A 319 15.99 -9.29 18.72
C HIS A 319 16.46 -10.24 19.84
N ARG A 320 15.51 -11.02 20.36
CA ARG A 320 15.67 -11.94 21.50
C ARG A 320 16.12 -11.29 22.81
N LEU A 321 15.90 -9.98 22.98
CA LEU A 321 16.08 -9.31 24.26
C LEU A 321 15.25 -10.00 25.36
N GLY A 322 15.92 -10.41 26.44
CA GLY A 322 15.31 -11.08 27.61
C GLY A 322 15.02 -12.57 27.44
N VAL A 323 15.17 -13.16 26.24
CA VAL A 323 14.91 -14.59 25.96
C VAL A 323 16.07 -15.30 25.24
N ALA A 324 17.21 -14.63 25.15
CA ALA A 324 18.41 -15.14 24.51
C ALA A 324 18.97 -16.35 25.27
N THR A 325 19.49 -17.33 24.54
CA THR A 325 20.02 -18.57 25.12
C THR A 325 21.40 -18.93 24.58
N ALA A 326 22.08 -18.00 23.92
CA ALA A 326 23.32 -18.23 23.18
C ALA A 326 23.20 -19.36 22.13
N SER A 327 22.01 -19.50 21.54
CA SER A 327 21.74 -20.46 20.46
C SER A 327 21.79 -19.76 19.10
N TYR A 328 22.02 -20.50 18.02
CA TYR A 328 21.98 -19.93 16.66
C TYR A 328 20.52 -19.72 16.24
N ARG A 329 19.96 -18.59 16.67
CA ARG A 329 18.59 -18.18 16.37
C ARG A 329 18.66 -16.73 15.92
N PRO A 330 19.10 -16.45 14.69
CA PRO A 330 19.42 -15.09 14.25
C PRO A 330 18.16 -14.22 14.13
N ALA A 331 18.37 -12.90 14.01
CA ALA A 331 17.30 -11.96 13.73
C ALA A 331 16.71 -12.11 12.32
N LEU A 332 17.57 -12.31 11.32
CA LEU A 332 17.22 -12.54 9.92
C LEU A 332 17.76 -13.90 9.52
N TYR A 333 16.86 -14.84 9.23
CA TYR A 333 17.23 -16.21 8.88
C TYR A 333 16.75 -16.57 7.48
N ILE A 334 17.69 -16.94 6.61
CA ILE A 334 17.44 -17.51 5.29
C ILE A 334 17.71 -19.01 5.35
N ALA A 335 16.65 -19.78 5.58
CA ALA A 335 16.71 -21.22 5.77
C ALA A 335 16.07 -21.95 4.60
N ARG A 336 16.75 -23.00 4.10
CA ARG A 336 16.21 -23.92 3.09
C ARG A 336 15.79 -23.24 1.78
N SER A 337 16.39 -22.08 1.46
CA SER A 337 15.87 -21.15 0.47
C SER A 337 16.78 -20.96 -0.72
N ASN A 338 16.24 -20.42 -1.81
CA ASN A 338 17.02 -20.15 -3.01
C ASN A 338 16.65 -18.85 -3.74
N HIS A 339 17.65 -18.22 -4.36
CA HIS A 339 17.51 -16.97 -5.13
C HIS A 339 16.92 -15.82 -4.31
N VAL A 340 17.42 -15.64 -3.09
CA VAL A 340 16.99 -14.58 -2.16
C VAL A 340 18.08 -13.52 -2.07
N LYS A 341 17.66 -12.25 -2.14
CA LYS A 341 18.52 -11.10 -1.91
C LYS A 341 18.20 -10.43 -0.57
N VAL A 342 19.22 -10.17 0.23
CA VAL A 342 19.12 -9.47 1.51
C VAL A 342 20.03 -8.24 1.46
N GLU A 343 19.45 -7.06 1.34
CA GLU A 343 20.22 -5.83 1.07
C GLU A 343 19.90 -4.66 2.00
N ASP A 344 20.95 -3.95 2.43
CA ASP A 344 20.81 -2.65 3.11
C ASP A 344 19.95 -2.67 4.38
N ASN A 345 19.83 -3.81 5.08
CA ASN A 345 19.11 -3.88 6.34
C ASN A 345 19.97 -3.35 7.50
N LEU A 346 19.32 -2.73 8.49
CA LEU A 346 19.94 -2.26 9.73
C LEU A 346 19.52 -3.16 10.89
N LEU A 347 20.48 -3.82 11.53
CA LEU A 347 20.27 -4.73 12.65
C LEU A 347 20.98 -4.18 13.89
N ILE A 348 20.25 -3.96 14.97
CA ILE A 348 20.74 -3.35 16.19
C ILE A 348 20.43 -4.27 17.38
N ASP A 349 21.43 -4.55 18.22
CA ASP A 349 21.26 -5.28 19.47
C ASP A 349 20.60 -6.68 19.30
N CYS A 350 21.11 -7.51 18.37
CA CYS A 350 20.65 -8.90 18.22
C CYS A 350 21.41 -9.83 19.17
N TYR A 351 20.71 -10.67 19.94
CA TYR A 351 21.31 -11.45 21.03
C TYR A 351 21.74 -12.89 20.68
N ASP A 352 21.12 -13.53 19.70
CA ASP A 352 21.36 -14.93 19.34
C ASP A 352 21.75 -15.06 17.84
N GLY A 353 22.48 -14.05 17.36
CA GLY A 353 22.88 -13.88 15.96
C GLY A 353 22.07 -12.83 15.21
N CYS A 354 22.63 -12.27 14.14
CA CYS A 354 21.97 -11.24 13.33
C CYS A 354 21.47 -11.83 12.01
N ILE A 355 22.37 -12.43 11.22
CA ILE A 355 22.06 -12.99 9.91
C ILE A 355 22.57 -14.43 9.85
N MET A 356 21.73 -15.36 9.43
CA MET A 356 22.16 -16.73 9.12
C MET A 356 21.63 -17.18 7.75
N VAL A 357 22.48 -17.92 7.05
CA VAL A 357 22.11 -18.65 5.83
C VAL A 357 22.47 -20.11 6.02
N SER A 358 21.50 -21.02 5.91
CA SER A 358 21.79 -22.45 5.99
C SER A 358 20.74 -23.31 5.29
N GLY A 359 21.17 -24.48 4.85
CA GLY A 359 20.29 -25.61 4.61
C GLY A 359 19.77 -26.21 5.92
N ASP A 360 19.06 -27.31 5.79
CA ASP A 360 18.59 -28.12 6.92
C ASP A 360 18.60 -29.59 6.51
N SER A 361 19.66 -30.28 6.92
CA SER A 361 19.85 -31.70 6.68
C SER A 361 18.86 -32.59 7.41
N THR A 362 18.18 -32.09 8.45
CA THR A 362 17.13 -32.85 9.15
C THR A 362 15.86 -32.91 8.31
N THR A 363 15.56 -31.86 7.54
CA THR A 363 14.40 -31.81 6.65
C THR A 363 14.72 -32.10 5.19
N GLY A 364 15.99 -32.24 4.83
CA GLY A 364 16.43 -32.61 3.48
C GLY A 364 16.33 -31.46 2.47
N TYR A 365 16.35 -30.20 2.93
CA TYR A 365 16.29 -29.03 2.06
C TYR A 365 17.60 -28.24 2.10
N GLY A 366 18.24 -28.09 0.94
CA GLY A 366 19.42 -27.25 0.77
C GLY A 366 19.08 -25.76 0.67
N THR A 367 20.12 -24.93 0.60
CA THR A 367 20.02 -23.48 0.41
C THR A 367 21.00 -23.03 -0.65
N SER A 368 20.56 -22.22 -1.62
CA SER A 368 21.46 -21.78 -2.68
C SER A 368 21.18 -20.42 -3.29
N ASP A 369 22.17 -19.81 -3.93
CA ASP A 369 21.98 -18.57 -4.70
C ASP A 369 21.46 -17.43 -3.81
N ILE A 370 22.21 -17.15 -2.73
CA ILE A 370 21.84 -16.16 -1.73
C ILE A 370 22.83 -15.01 -1.76
N ASP A 371 22.31 -13.79 -1.89
CA ASP A 371 23.11 -12.57 -1.88
C ASP A 371 22.81 -11.73 -0.62
N ILE A 372 23.82 -11.51 0.22
CA ILE A 372 23.77 -10.70 1.43
C ILE A 372 24.68 -9.46 1.21
N VAL A 373 24.08 -8.30 1.02
CA VAL A 373 24.74 -7.11 0.48
C VAL A 373 24.49 -5.87 1.33
N GLY A 374 25.52 -5.10 1.71
CA GLY A 374 25.33 -3.76 2.31
C GLY A 374 24.62 -3.72 3.67
N ASN A 375 24.47 -4.84 4.38
CA ASN A 375 23.75 -4.85 5.66
C ASN A 375 24.61 -4.27 6.78
N THR A 376 24.01 -3.48 7.67
CA THR A 376 24.69 -2.88 8.81
C THR A 376 24.24 -3.53 10.11
N ILE A 377 25.19 -4.04 10.88
CA ILE A 377 24.98 -4.70 12.17
C ILE A 377 25.68 -3.87 13.25
N ILE A 378 24.92 -3.43 14.25
CA ILE A 378 25.41 -2.59 15.35
C ILE A 378 25.14 -3.27 16.68
N ASN A 379 26.19 -3.35 17.51
CA ASN A 379 26.16 -3.90 18.86
C ASN A 379 25.50 -5.29 18.94
N PRO A 380 25.90 -6.28 18.12
CA PRO A 380 25.44 -7.63 18.34
C PRO A 380 25.82 -8.07 19.76
N ARG A 381 24.91 -8.76 20.44
CA ARG A 381 25.03 -9.12 21.84
C ARG A 381 25.40 -10.60 21.98
N ASN A 382 25.90 -10.93 23.17
CA ASN A 382 26.38 -12.27 23.54
C ASN A 382 27.52 -12.77 22.63
N VAL A 383 27.96 -14.01 22.88
CA VAL A 383 29.10 -14.65 22.19
C VAL A 383 28.72 -15.29 20.84
N VAL A 384 27.43 -15.26 20.47
CA VAL A 384 26.97 -15.81 19.20
C VAL A 384 27.47 -14.92 18.06
N SER A 385 28.01 -15.55 17.01
CA SER A 385 28.48 -14.82 15.83
C SER A 385 27.34 -14.04 15.16
N PRO A 386 27.55 -12.75 14.83
CA PRO A 386 26.52 -11.95 14.21
C PRO A 386 26.15 -12.46 12.81
N ILE A 387 27.12 -12.96 12.04
CA ILE A 387 26.86 -13.61 10.75
C ILE A 387 27.29 -15.07 10.79
N ILE A 388 26.39 -15.96 10.38
CA ILE A 388 26.61 -17.41 10.35
C ILE A 388 26.26 -17.96 8.96
N CYS A 389 27.08 -18.88 8.45
CA CYS A 389 26.82 -19.61 7.21
C CYS A 389 27.00 -21.11 7.42
N GLY A 390 25.99 -21.90 7.04
CA GLY A 390 25.95 -23.36 7.21
C GLY A 390 25.18 -23.80 8.46
N GLU A 391 25.12 -25.11 8.69
CA GLU A 391 24.33 -25.72 9.77
C GLU A 391 25.19 -26.40 10.86
N GLN A 392 24.62 -26.63 12.05
CA GLN A 392 25.32 -27.24 13.20
C GLN A 392 25.36 -28.78 13.13
N MET A 393 25.56 -29.34 11.95
CA MET A 393 25.72 -30.77 11.72
C MET A 393 26.47 -31.02 10.41
N ILE A 394 26.99 -32.24 10.25
CA ILE A 394 27.58 -32.67 8.98
C ILE A 394 26.47 -32.71 7.92
N PRO A 395 26.55 -31.90 6.84
CA PRO A 395 25.42 -31.70 5.95
C PRO A 395 25.20 -32.91 5.01
N SER A 396 23.93 -33.34 4.89
CA SER A 396 23.42 -34.21 3.82
C SER A 396 22.83 -33.41 2.65
N VAL A 397 22.54 -32.12 2.87
CA VAL A 397 22.12 -31.15 1.85
C VAL A 397 22.97 -29.89 1.95
N LEU A 398 23.24 -29.25 0.82
CA LEU A 398 24.24 -28.19 0.77
C LEU A 398 23.65 -26.80 1.00
N THR A 399 24.40 -25.99 1.77
CA THR A 399 24.36 -24.52 1.67
C THR A 399 25.38 -24.13 0.61
N GLN A 400 24.98 -23.51 -0.50
CA GLN A 400 25.91 -23.28 -1.61
C GLN A 400 25.68 -21.98 -2.38
N ARG A 401 26.71 -21.44 -3.03
CA ARG A 401 26.61 -20.20 -3.84
C ARG A 401 26.02 -19.05 -3.03
N VAL A 402 26.67 -18.75 -1.92
CA VAL A 402 26.27 -17.67 -1.00
C VAL A 402 27.32 -16.57 -1.04
N ASN A 403 26.88 -15.34 -1.31
CA ASN A 403 27.72 -14.16 -1.36
C ASN A 403 27.39 -13.22 -0.20
N PHE A 404 28.37 -12.95 0.66
CA PHE A 404 28.35 -11.88 1.64
C PHE A 404 29.28 -10.77 1.15
N MET A 405 28.72 -9.74 0.50
CA MET A 405 29.52 -8.76 -0.25
C MET A 405 29.16 -7.31 -0.01
N LEU A 406 30.08 -6.41 -0.39
CA LEU A 406 29.86 -4.96 -0.52
C LEU A 406 29.38 -4.30 0.77
N ASN A 407 30.31 -4.07 1.70
CA ASN A 407 30.09 -3.30 2.91
C ASN A 407 29.01 -3.87 3.84
N ASN A 408 29.03 -5.17 4.12
CA ASN A 408 28.41 -5.60 5.38
C ASN A 408 29.26 -5.04 6.52
N ILE A 409 28.68 -4.12 7.30
CA ILE A 409 29.37 -3.39 8.36
C ILE A 409 28.98 -4.02 9.69
N ILE A 410 29.96 -4.39 10.50
CA ILE A 410 29.71 -4.88 11.85
C ILE A 410 30.46 -3.97 12.82
N TYR A 411 29.71 -3.30 13.70
CA TYR A 411 30.25 -2.48 14.78
C TYR A 411 29.90 -3.10 16.13
N ASN A 412 30.89 -3.36 16.98
CA ASN A 412 30.68 -4.25 18.10
C ASN A 412 31.50 -3.88 19.33
N ASN A 413 30.85 -3.79 20.50
CA ASN A 413 31.51 -3.90 21.79
C ASN A 413 31.50 -5.39 22.19
N TYR A 414 32.49 -6.14 21.73
CA TYR A 414 32.32 -7.58 21.53
C TYR A 414 32.74 -8.42 22.74
N PRO A 415 31.89 -9.33 23.26
CA PRO A 415 32.28 -10.24 24.35
C PRO A 415 33.23 -11.38 23.94
N GLY A 416 33.49 -11.60 22.64
CA GLY A 416 34.40 -12.64 22.13
C GLY A 416 33.74 -13.56 21.09
N GLY A 417 34.55 -14.30 20.33
CA GLY A 417 34.07 -15.22 19.26
C GLY A 417 34.41 -14.76 17.84
N ALA A 418 33.67 -15.24 16.84
CA ALA A 418 33.86 -14.86 15.44
C ALA A 418 32.79 -13.87 14.95
N MET A 419 33.18 -12.82 14.23
CA MET A 419 32.24 -11.88 13.62
C MET A 419 31.52 -12.50 12.41
N PHE A 420 32.23 -13.28 11.61
CA PHE A 420 31.64 -14.18 10.62
C PHE A 420 32.06 -15.62 10.92
N LYS A 421 31.07 -16.51 11.10
CA LYS A 421 31.31 -17.93 11.36
C LYS A 421 30.81 -18.79 10.21
N PHE A 422 31.73 -19.52 9.61
CA PHE A 422 31.44 -20.52 8.60
C PHE A 422 31.47 -21.91 9.23
N LEU A 423 30.39 -22.67 9.06
CA LEU A 423 30.21 -24.02 9.62
C LEU A 423 30.40 -25.11 8.56
N ASN A 424 29.79 -24.92 7.39
CA ASN A 424 29.86 -25.79 6.21
C ASN A 424 29.18 -25.11 5.01
N GLY A 425 29.41 -25.63 3.80
CA GLY A 425 28.83 -25.14 2.55
C GLY A 425 29.81 -25.00 1.38
N MET A 426 29.29 -24.81 0.17
CA MET A 426 30.10 -24.76 -1.06
C MET A 426 29.98 -23.41 -1.78
N ASP A 427 31.03 -23.00 -2.47
CA ASP A 427 31.02 -21.79 -3.29
C ASP A 427 30.61 -20.54 -2.49
N ILE A 428 31.29 -20.33 -1.35
CA ILE A 428 30.97 -19.25 -0.41
C ILE A 428 31.95 -18.11 -0.60
N LYS A 429 31.43 -16.90 -0.79
CA LYS A 429 32.23 -15.70 -0.95
C LYS A 429 31.91 -14.71 0.15
N PHE A 430 32.93 -14.34 0.93
CA PHE A 430 32.87 -13.27 1.91
C PHE A 430 33.88 -12.19 1.50
N ALA A 431 33.40 -11.11 0.87
CA ALA A 431 34.30 -10.15 0.24
C ALA A 431 33.87 -8.69 0.37
N LEU A 432 34.84 -7.77 0.42
CA LEU A 432 34.60 -6.32 0.48
C LEU A 432 33.75 -5.91 1.70
N ASN A 433 33.89 -6.60 2.83
CA ASN A 433 33.17 -6.29 4.07
C ASN A 433 34.05 -5.49 5.05
N ASN A 434 33.42 -4.78 5.97
CA ASN A 434 34.10 -4.01 7.02
C ASN A 434 33.68 -4.50 8.40
N LEU A 435 34.64 -5.05 9.14
CA LEU A 435 34.44 -5.68 10.43
C LEU A 435 35.19 -4.88 11.49
N THR A 436 34.44 -4.13 12.29
CA THR A 436 34.99 -3.31 13.38
C THR A 436 34.59 -3.86 14.74
N ALA A 437 35.60 -4.22 15.54
CA ALA A 437 35.43 -4.59 16.94
C ALA A 437 36.11 -3.54 17.82
N LEU A 438 35.35 -2.92 18.70
CA LEU A 438 35.84 -1.94 19.67
C LEU A 438 35.87 -2.53 21.07
N SER A 439 36.73 -1.96 21.90
CA SER A 439 36.84 -2.28 23.33
C SER A 439 37.04 -3.77 23.63
N VAL A 440 37.73 -4.49 22.73
CA VAL A 440 38.11 -5.89 22.95
C VAL A 440 38.97 -5.96 24.22
N ASN A 441 38.59 -6.81 25.19
CA ASN A 441 39.30 -6.89 26.48
C ASN A 441 39.60 -8.34 26.87
N GLY A 442 40.82 -8.80 26.61
CA GLY A 442 41.34 -10.07 27.12
C GLY A 442 40.72 -11.35 26.53
N THR A 443 39.75 -11.24 25.62
CA THR A 443 39.11 -12.38 24.93
C THR A 443 39.64 -12.55 23.51
N THR A 444 39.58 -13.78 23.00
CA THR A 444 39.92 -14.07 21.60
C THR A 444 38.78 -13.64 20.69
N VAL A 445 39.12 -12.83 19.68
CA VAL A 445 38.19 -12.37 18.65
C VAL A 445 38.71 -12.82 17.29
N PHE A 446 37.83 -13.40 16.48
CA PHE A 446 38.08 -13.73 15.09
C PHE A 446 37.25 -12.81 14.19
N GLY A 447 37.88 -12.21 13.18
CA GLY A 447 37.12 -11.56 12.12
C GLY A 447 36.28 -12.58 11.35
N VAL A 448 36.97 -13.62 10.86
CA VAL A 448 36.35 -14.78 10.21
C VAL A 448 36.84 -16.06 10.87
N GLU A 449 35.93 -16.97 11.20
CA GLU A 449 36.24 -18.34 11.62
C GLU A 449 35.73 -19.33 10.57
N LEU A 450 36.65 -20.08 9.95
CA LEU A 450 36.35 -21.27 9.19
C LEU A 450 36.37 -22.47 10.14
N SER A 451 35.21 -22.78 10.73
CA SER A 451 35.04 -23.90 11.67
C SER A 451 34.97 -25.22 10.91
N ASP A 452 35.58 -26.28 11.45
CA ASP A 452 35.63 -27.61 10.84
C ASP A 452 34.95 -28.71 11.67
N ASN A 453 34.20 -28.30 12.70
CA ASN A 453 33.45 -29.19 13.58
C ASN A 453 32.31 -29.92 12.86
N PHE A 454 31.77 -29.35 11.79
CA PHE A 454 30.55 -29.82 11.11
C PHE A 454 30.82 -30.24 9.66
N ILE A 455 32.03 -30.76 9.41
CA ILE A 455 32.50 -31.18 8.09
C ILE A 455 33.21 -32.51 8.24
N ALA A 456 32.92 -33.50 7.42
CA ALA A 456 33.70 -34.73 7.31
C ALA A 456 34.78 -34.57 6.23
N ASP A 457 34.40 -34.03 5.07
CA ASP A 457 35.27 -33.93 3.89
C ASP A 457 34.93 -32.73 2.97
N ALA A 458 35.64 -32.64 1.84
CA ALA A 458 35.50 -31.54 0.89
C ALA A 458 34.18 -31.53 0.10
N ALA A 459 33.34 -32.57 0.15
CA ALA A 459 32.02 -32.53 -0.46
C ALA A 459 31.04 -31.65 0.34
N GLN A 460 31.39 -31.31 1.58
CA GLN A 460 30.54 -30.58 2.52
C GLN A 460 31.03 -29.16 2.79
N ALA A 461 32.30 -28.89 2.48
CA ALA A 461 32.84 -27.54 2.44
C ALA A 461 33.90 -27.40 1.36
N ASN A 462 33.71 -26.47 0.41
CA ASN A 462 34.70 -26.24 -0.65
C ASN A 462 34.50 -24.89 -1.34
N ASN A 463 35.52 -24.46 -2.07
CA ASN A 463 35.51 -23.23 -2.87
C ASN A 463 35.15 -21.98 -2.06
N ILE A 464 35.88 -21.75 -0.96
CA ILE A 464 35.64 -20.63 -0.04
C ILE A 464 36.57 -19.46 -0.38
N LYS A 465 36.00 -18.27 -0.55
CA LYS A 465 36.72 -17.05 -0.96
C LYS A 465 36.56 -15.95 0.07
N LEU A 466 37.65 -15.56 0.73
CA LEU A 466 37.71 -14.49 1.73
C LEU A 466 38.54 -13.32 1.18
N HIS A 467 37.92 -12.39 0.48
CA HIS A 467 38.65 -11.40 -0.35
C HIS A 467 38.41 -9.96 0.10
N GLN A 468 39.48 -9.16 0.19
CA GLN A 468 39.38 -7.71 0.33
C GLN A 468 38.50 -7.25 1.51
N ASN A 469 38.52 -7.98 2.61
CA ASN A 469 37.82 -7.58 3.83
C ASN A 469 38.69 -6.65 4.66
N THR A 470 38.09 -5.69 5.33
CA THR A 470 38.79 -4.80 6.27
C THR A 470 38.42 -5.21 7.69
N PHE A 471 39.44 -5.49 8.50
CA PHE A 471 39.29 -5.78 9.92
C PHE A 471 39.89 -4.64 10.72
N ASN A 472 39.10 -4.03 11.60
CA ASN A 472 39.54 -2.95 12.49
C ASN A 472 39.26 -3.35 13.94
N PHE A 473 40.29 -3.80 14.65
CA PHE A 473 40.16 -4.22 16.04
C PHE A 473 40.85 -3.23 16.97
N GLN A 474 40.10 -2.68 17.92
CA GLN A 474 40.57 -1.67 18.88
C GLN A 474 40.31 -2.15 20.31
N GLY A 475 41.28 -1.95 21.21
CA GLY A 475 41.18 -2.35 22.63
C GLY A 475 42.44 -3.02 23.17
N ASN A 476 42.31 -3.75 24.29
CA ASN A 476 43.33 -4.67 24.81
C ASN A 476 43.18 -6.03 24.12
N LEU A 477 43.83 -6.16 22.98
CA LEU A 477 43.45 -7.07 21.90
C LEU A 477 43.72 -8.57 22.13
N GLY A 478 44.19 -8.98 23.32
CA GLY A 478 44.42 -10.40 23.64
C GLY A 478 45.02 -11.20 22.47
N SER A 479 44.39 -12.33 22.14
CA SER A 479 44.72 -13.18 20.99
C SER A 479 43.84 -12.91 19.74
N SER A 480 43.51 -11.65 19.43
CA SER A 480 42.66 -11.34 18.26
C SER A 480 43.29 -11.78 16.93
N ARG A 481 42.50 -12.33 16.01
CA ARG A 481 42.91 -12.78 14.67
C ARG A 481 41.99 -12.26 13.58
N GLY A 482 42.55 -11.89 12.43
CA GLY A 482 41.76 -11.56 11.25
C GLY A 482 40.98 -12.78 10.74
N HIS A 483 41.70 -13.87 10.49
CA HIS A 483 41.14 -15.16 10.07
C HIS A 483 41.61 -16.29 10.98
N HIS A 484 40.70 -17.18 11.34
CA HIS A 484 40.98 -18.49 11.90
C HIS A 484 40.60 -19.57 10.88
N VAL A 485 41.56 -20.43 10.54
CA VAL A 485 41.41 -21.51 9.55
C VAL A 485 41.50 -22.85 10.29
N GLY A 486 40.38 -23.55 10.41
CA GLY A 486 40.29 -24.85 11.09
C GLY A 486 41.20 -25.92 10.47
N ILE A 487 41.42 -27.00 11.22
CA ILE A 487 42.36 -28.09 10.90
C ILE A 487 42.09 -28.67 9.52
N LYS A 488 40.83 -29.00 9.21
CA LYS A 488 40.48 -29.63 7.91
C LYS A 488 40.76 -28.71 6.72
N TYR A 489 40.70 -27.39 6.91
CA TYR A 489 41.08 -26.43 5.86
C TYR A 489 42.59 -26.23 5.77
N ALA A 490 43.31 -26.25 6.90
CA ALA A 490 44.75 -26.08 6.92
C ALA A 490 45.51 -27.30 6.37
N ALA A 491 45.01 -28.51 6.64
CA ALA A 491 45.71 -29.76 6.31
C ALA A 491 44.98 -30.68 5.31
N GLY A 492 43.72 -30.40 4.97
CA GLY A 492 42.91 -31.21 4.06
C GLY A 492 43.10 -30.84 2.57
N TRP A 493 42.03 -31.01 1.79
CA TRP A 493 42.02 -30.79 0.32
C TRP A 493 41.00 -29.73 -0.14
N MET A 494 40.37 -29.02 0.80
CA MET A 494 39.37 -28.01 0.49
C MET A 494 40.02 -26.78 -0.14
N TYR A 495 39.41 -26.25 -1.20
CA TYR A 495 39.84 -24.99 -1.80
C TYR A 495 39.39 -23.82 -0.93
N VAL A 496 40.38 -23.08 -0.43
CA VAL A 496 40.18 -21.86 0.36
C VAL A 496 41.15 -20.81 -0.16
N ASP A 497 40.64 -19.62 -0.40
CA ASP A 497 41.43 -18.52 -0.97
C ASP A 497 41.21 -17.23 -0.18
N ILE A 498 42.26 -16.82 0.54
CA ILE A 498 42.29 -15.65 1.43
C ILE A 498 43.26 -14.62 0.88
N ARG A 499 42.76 -13.47 0.39
CA ARG A 499 43.65 -12.47 -0.22
C ARG A 499 43.17 -11.04 -0.09
N ASN A 500 44.14 -10.13 -0.10
CA ASN A 500 43.94 -8.68 -0.18
C ASN A 500 43.10 -8.07 0.95
N SER A 501 42.94 -8.78 2.07
CA SER A 501 42.32 -8.22 3.27
C SER A 501 43.25 -7.21 3.95
N SER A 502 42.66 -6.20 4.59
CA SER A 502 43.37 -5.17 5.34
C SER A 502 43.13 -5.36 6.84
N TYR A 503 44.17 -5.20 7.65
CA TYR A 503 44.13 -5.35 9.10
C TYR A 503 44.57 -4.04 9.73
N ILE A 504 43.66 -3.42 10.50
CA ILE A 504 43.83 -2.13 11.16
C ILE A 504 43.76 -2.36 12.66
N GLY A 505 44.65 -1.71 13.42
CA GLY A 505 44.78 -1.89 14.86
C GLY A 505 45.72 -3.04 15.24
N GLY A 506 45.73 -3.44 16.52
CA GLY A 506 46.65 -4.45 17.07
C GLY A 506 46.17 -5.89 16.85
N VAL A 507 45.79 -6.23 15.61
CA VAL A 507 45.48 -7.62 15.24
C VAL A 507 46.74 -8.47 15.48
N TYR A 508 46.70 -9.42 16.42
CA TYR A 508 47.89 -10.16 16.85
C TYR A 508 48.42 -11.06 15.73
N ASN A 509 47.55 -11.79 15.01
CA ASN A 509 47.90 -12.46 13.76
C ASN A 509 46.83 -12.19 12.69
N SER A 510 47.25 -11.89 11.46
CA SER A 510 46.32 -11.75 10.33
C SER A 510 45.60 -13.07 10.03
N ILE A 511 46.30 -14.19 10.11
CA ILE A 511 45.77 -15.54 9.86
C ILE A 511 46.34 -16.49 10.92
N GLU A 512 45.47 -17.31 11.49
CA GLU A 512 45.81 -18.43 12.37
C GLU A 512 45.35 -19.73 11.74
N PHE A 513 46.19 -20.76 11.80
CA PHE A 513 45.90 -22.10 11.31
C PHE A 513 45.78 -23.05 12.49
N GLY A 514 44.72 -23.86 12.52
CA GLY A 514 44.51 -24.87 13.55
C GLY A 514 45.48 -26.06 13.47
N ALA A 515 46.24 -26.18 12.37
CA ALA A 515 47.23 -27.23 12.13
C ALA A 515 48.35 -26.71 11.21
N PRO A 516 49.49 -27.42 11.08
CA PRO A 516 50.48 -27.14 10.04
C PRO A 516 49.83 -27.10 8.65
N VAL A 517 50.21 -26.10 7.85
CA VAL A 517 49.62 -25.90 6.52
C VAL A 517 50.20 -26.91 5.55
N THR A 518 49.42 -27.95 5.24
CA THR A 518 49.75 -28.99 4.25
C THR A 518 48.75 -29.06 3.10
N ASN A 519 47.65 -28.31 3.16
CA ASN A 519 46.64 -28.27 2.12
C ASN A 519 47.19 -27.56 0.85
N PRO A 520 47.33 -28.27 -0.29
CA PRO A 520 47.84 -27.66 -1.52
C PRO A 520 46.85 -26.69 -2.18
N ASN A 521 45.57 -26.75 -1.81
CA ASN A 521 44.49 -25.92 -2.35
C ASN A 521 44.17 -24.69 -1.48
N LEU A 522 44.91 -24.50 -0.38
CA LEU A 522 44.80 -23.31 0.46
C LEU A 522 45.74 -22.22 -0.07
N THR A 523 45.15 -21.19 -0.67
CA THR A 523 45.87 -19.98 -1.10
C THR A 523 45.68 -18.88 -0.07
N TYR A 524 46.78 -18.28 0.39
CA TYR A 524 46.71 -17.13 1.28
C TYR A 524 47.79 -16.10 0.95
N ALA A 525 47.41 -14.82 0.92
CA ALA A 525 48.34 -13.71 0.75
C ALA A 525 48.32 -12.84 2.01
N GLN A 526 49.43 -12.82 2.75
CA GLN A 526 49.58 -11.93 3.89
C GLN A 526 50.04 -10.55 3.40
N LYS A 527 49.09 -9.64 3.19
CA LYS A 527 49.42 -8.21 3.08
C LYS A 527 49.25 -7.57 4.46
N THR A 528 50.23 -7.76 5.33
CA THR A 528 50.32 -6.95 6.54
C THR A 528 50.63 -5.53 6.09
N ILE A 529 49.63 -4.65 6.05
CA ILE A 529 49.91 -3.22 6.07
C ILE A 529 50.43 -2.98 7.48
N VAL A 530 51.76 -3.01 7.64
CA VAL A 530 52.39 -2.41 8.81
C VAL A 530 51.98 -0.96 8.70
N ALA A 531 50.94 -0.57 9.42
CA ALA A 531 50.66 0.84 9.58
C ALA A 531 51.98 1.41 10.13
N PRO A 532 52.67 2.34 9.43
CA PRO A 532 53.61 3.19 10.14
C PRO A 532 52.81 3.71 11.34
N ARG A 533 53.36 3.58 12.57
CA ARG A 533 52.79 4.13 13.82
C ARG A 533 51.82 5.24 13.43
N ALA A 534 50.52 4.98 13.55
CA ALA A 534 49.49 5.78 12.90
C ALA A 534 49.90 7.26 12.92
N ASP A 535 50.29 7.81 11.77
CA ASP A 535 50.17 9.25 11.61
C ASP A 535 48.67 9.46 11.61
N THR A 536 48.17 9.89 12.76
CA THR A 536 46.77 10.05 13.14
C THR A 536 46.06 11.15 12.36
N ARG A 537 46.44 11.40 11.10
CA ARG A 537 45.92 12.52 10.28
C ARG A 537 45.00 12.10 9.12
N GLY A 538 44.56 10.85 9.03
CA GLY A 538 43.69 10.39 7.93
C GLY A 538 42.23 10.12 8.30
N ALA A 539 41.99 9.62 9.51
CA ALA A 539 40.65 9.50 10.11
C ALA A 539 40.89 9.45 11.61
N THR A 540 40.83 10.61 12.25
CA THR A 540 40.89 10.68 13.71
C THR A 540 39.72 9.89 14.29
N LEU A 541 39.89 9.29 15.48
CA LEU A 541 38.80 8.70 16.25
C LEU A 541 37.58 9.65 16.30
N GLU A 542 37.86 10.95 16.39
CA GLU A 542 36.91 12.05 16.30
C GLU A 542 36.12 12.11 14.98
N ALA A 543 36.71 11.81 13.81
CA ALA A 543 35.99 11.78 12.54
C ALA A 543 35.01 10.61 12.46
N LEU A 544 35.41 9.42 12.94
CA LEU A 544 34.54 8.24 12.99
C LEU A 544 33.45 8.40 14.06
N GLU A 545 33.80 8.97 15.22
CA GLU A 545 32.85 9.33 16.27
C GLU A 545 31.87 10.38 15.78
N ASN A 546 32.31 11.37 14.99
CA ASN A 546 31.43 12.36 14.37
C ASN A 546 30.50 11.72 13.34
N GLU A 547 30.97 10.78 12.53
CA GLU A 547 30.13 10.08 11.56
C GLU A 547 29.10 9.18 12.26
N VAL A 548 29.51 8.44 13.30
CA VAL A 548 28.62 7.66 14.16
C VAL A 548 27.64 8.56 14.91
N ASN A 549 28.08 9.71 15.42
CA ASN A 549 27.21 10.66 16.13
C ASN A 549 26.22 11.35 15.20
N GLU A 550 26.63 11.66 13.97
CA GLU A 550 25.77 12.20 12.93
C GLU A 550 24.77 11.16 12.45
N LEU A 551 25.18 9.88 12.32
CA LEU A 551 24.27 8.77 12.06
C LEU A 551 23.27 8.61 13.21
N LYS A 552 23.73 8.60 14.47
CA LYS A 552 22.87 8.56 15.67
C LYS A 552 21.94 9.76 15.76
N LYS A 553 22.38 10.94 15.32
CA LYS A 553 21.58 12.16 15.26
C LYS A 553 20.49 12.05 14.21
N ARG A 554 20.82 11.64 12.98
CA ARG A 554 19.84 11.36 11.92
C ARG A 554 18.85 10.28 12.33
N LEU A 555 19.31 9.22 13.00
CA LEU A 555 18.44 8.18 13.56
C LEU A 555 17.52 8.73 14.67
N ARG A 556 17.98 9.70 15.49
CA ARG A 556 17.12 10.41 16.47
C ARG A 556 16.10 11.33 15.80
N GLU A 557 16.51 12.08 14.78
CA GLU A 557 15.65 12.98 14.00
C GLU A 557 14.56 12.20 13.24
N LEU A 558 14.87 11.00 12.76
CA LEU A 558 13.90 10.07 12.18
C LEU A 558 13.02 9.36 13.22
N GLY A 559 13.19 9.67 14.51
CA GLY A 559 12.44 9.04 15.60
C GLY A 559 12.82 7.58 15.89
N LEU A 560 13.90 7.07 15.29
CA LEU A 560 14.33 5.67 15.35
C LEU A 560 15.15 5.32 16.60
N MET A 561 15.57 6.31 17.40
CA MET A 561 16.25 6.10 18.69
C MET A 561 15.63 6.95 19.80
N LYS A 562 14.50 6.49 20.38
CA LYS A 562 13.81 7.27 21.42
C LYS A 562 14.29 7.08 22.85
N ASN A 563 15.07 6.05 23.21
CA ASN A 563 15.59 5.90 24.58
C ASN A 563 16.87 5.03 24.62
N LEU A 564 18.04 5.67 24.63
CA LEU A 564 19.30 5.09 25.10
C LEU A 564 19.88 6.01 26.17
#